data_AF-A0A495YVR3-F1
#
_entry.id   AF-A0A495YVR3-F1
#
_cell.length_a   1.000
_cell.length_b   1.000
_cell.length_c   1.000
_cell.angle_alpha   90.00
_cell.angle_beta   90.00
_cell.angle_gamma   90.00
#
_symmetry.space_group_name_H-M   'P 1'
#
loop_
_entity.id
_entity.type
_entity.pdbx_description
1 polymer ?
#
loop_
_entity_poly.entity_id
_entity_poly.type
_entity_poly.pdbx_seq_one_letter_code
_entity_poly.pdbx_strand_id
1 'polypeptide(L)'
;MFYPAHINLHNRKCLVVGGGTVAERKVVSMLISGGDVTVISPDATELVIFLAEIGTIQWHKRQFKTGDTSGYFLVCAATDFTDINTAVYTEAYEKNNIRLVNVVDVIPQCTFAAASVVTDGELMISISTSGMSPATSRRIREHLEETLKTSSLYTLGYENGKPVPIENQGLPYPVYLLLKDRKCVVLYEQETSEIERRVSLLRQCGAIVVHNPMDFGDAFLVISDTPISDVSDGSLQETLDRPNSADFFTPNLVIDDNLIISISAKDSTDVSKMERLHEKLTHQFENSGYGAFIDLLGKRRPEVLKTFPTSKMRGDFFEKLIGHVVDSPQTCCLSLTNPVCSAECLFNWVRHGKIKDANNFISEFLSTQQAKI
;
A
#
# COMPACT_ATOMS: atom_id res chain seq x y z
N MET A 1 8.98 5.27 -6.98
CA MET A 1 7.82 4.40 -7.24
C MET A 1 7.94 3.14 -6.38
N PHE A 2 6.82 2.55 -5.95
CA PHE A 2 6.80 1.24 -5.30
C PHE A 2 6.13 0.21 -6.21
N TYR A 3 6.52 -1.06 -6.10
CA TYR A 3 6.02 -2.12 -6.98
C TYR A 3 4.68 -2.69 -6.46
N PRO A 4 3.56 -2.53 -7.17
CA PRO A 4 2.27 -3.09 -6.75
C PRO A 4 2.29 -4.61 -6.82
N ALA A 5 1.94 -5.27 -5.73
CA ALA A 5 1.86 -6.73 -5.65
C ALA A 5 0.65 -7.16 -4.82
N HIS A 6 -0.01 -8.22 -5.25
CA HIS A 6 -1.13 -8.83 -4.56
C HIS A 6 -0.64 -10.15 -3.96
N ILE A 7 -0.43 -10.14 -2.65
CA ILE A 7 0.15 -11.27 -1.92
C ILE A 7 -0.93 -12.31 -1.66
N ASN A 8 -0.60 -13.57 -1.94
CA ASN A 8 -1.41 -14.71 -1.56
C ASN A 8 -1.16 -15.05 -0.10
N LEU A 9 -2.12 -14.72 0.78
CA LEU A 9 -2.04 -15.04 2.20
C LEU A 9 -2.79 -16.32 2.58
N HIS A 10 -3.40 -17.04 1.63
CA HIS A 10 -4.20 -18.22 1.96
C HIS A 10 -3.37 -19.27 2.69
N ASN A 11 -3.75 -19.56 3.94
CA ASN A 11 -3.03 -20.47 4.85
C ASN A 11 -1.56 -20.08 5.10
N ARG A 12 -1.20 -18.80 4.95
CA ARG A 12 0.13 -18.27 5.28
C ARG A 12 0.11 -17.66 6.68
N LYS A 13 1.13 -17.99 7.48
CA LYS A 13 1.31 -17.43 8.83
C LYS A 13 1.68 -15.96 8.76
N CYS A 14 0.90 -15.12 9.43
CA CYS A 14 1.08 -13.67 9.49
C CYS A 14 1.22 -13.22 10.96
N LEU A 15 2.28 -12.50 11.28
CA LEU A 15 2.52 -11.96 12.63
C LEU A 15 2.25 -10.46 12.66
N VAL A 16 1.50 -10.01 13.67
CA VAL A 16 1.35 -8.60 14.02
C VAL A 16 1.84 -8.38 15.45
N VAL A 17 2.88 -7.57 15.62
CA VAL A 17 3.39 -7.16 16.93
C VAL A 17 2.81 -5.79 17.29
N GLY A 18 2.05 -5.75 18.39
CA GLY A 18 1.20 -4.63 18.80
C GLY A 18 -0.29 -4.95 18.70
N GLY A 19 -1.11 -4.26 19.48
CA GLY A 19 -2.55 -4.52 19.58
C GLY A 19 -3.43 -3.26 19.50
N GLY A 20 -2.85 -2.11 19.12
CA GLY A 20 -3.60 -0.86 18.92
C GLY A 20 -4.38 -0.82 17.59
N THR A 21 -4.98 0.32 17.28
CA THR A 21 -5.84 0.51 16.08
C THR A 21 -5.10 0.32 14.75
N VAL A 22 -3.77 0.49 14.71
CA VAL A 22 -2.96 0.22 13.51
C VAL A 22 -2.75 -1.28 13.33
N ALA A 23 -2.50 -2.00 14.43
CA ALA A 23 -2.40 -3.45 14.43
C ALA A 23 -3.74 -4.10 14.06
N GLU A 24 -4.86 -3.62 14.63
CA GLU A 24 -6.21 -4.07 14.31
C GLU A 24 -6.49 -4.01 12.80
N ARG A 25 -6.22 -2.87 12.15
CA ARG A 25 -6.40 -2.71 10.70
C ARG A 25 -5.61 -3.71 9.87
N LYS A 26 -4.41 -4.10 10.33
CA LYS A 26 -3.57 -5.12 9.68
C LYS A 26 -4.16 -6.51 9.88
N VAL A 27 -4.59 -6.83 11.09
CA VAL A 27 -5.28 -8.09 11.41
C VAL A 27 -6.50 -8.27 10.51
N VAL A 28 -7.38 -7.27 10.43
CA VAL A 28 -8.56 -7.28 9.55
C VAL A 28 -8.17 -7.57 8.10
N SER A 29 -7.22 -6.80 7.55
CA SER A 29 -6.83 -6.95 6.15
C SER A 29 -6.18 -8.31 5.84
N MET A 30 -5.43 -8.89 6.78
CA MET A 30 -4.83 -10.21 6.59
C MET A 30 -5.87 -11.33 6.66
N LEU A 31 -6.83 -11.23 7.59
CA LEU A 31 -7.93 -12.20 7.72
C LEU A 31 -8.83 -12.24 6.49
N ILE A 32 -9.19 -11.08 5.94
CA ILE A 32 -9.97 -10.96 4.70
C ILE A 32 -9.26 -11.65 3.53
N SER A 33 -7.92 -11.63 3.55
CA SER A 33 -7.08 -12.30 2.56
C SER A 33 -6.71 -13.74 2.89
N GLY A 34 -7.29 -14.32 3.95
CA GLY A 34 -7.12 -15.72 4.32
C GLY A 34 -5.82 -16.04 5.07
N GLY A 35 -5.15 -15.04 5.65
CA GLY A 35 -3.97 -15.21 6.49
C GLY A 35 -4.28 -15.87 7.84
N ASP A 36 -3.37 -16.72 8.30
CA ASP A 36 -3.37 -17.27 9.66
C ASP A 36 -2.66 -16.27 10.59
N VAL A 37 -3.46 -15.49 11.31
CA VAL A 37 -2.97 -14.30 12.02
C VAL A 37 -2.66 -14.59 13.49
N THR A 38 -1.42 -14.27 13.89
CA THR A 38 -1.00 -14.20 15.29
C THR A 38 -0.73 -12.76 15.69
N VAL A 39 -1.22 -12.37 16.86
CA VAL A 39 -0.97 -11.07 17.49
C VAL A 39 -0.12 -11.26 18.75
N ILE A 40 0.94 -10.47 18.89
CA ILE A 40 1.74 -10.40 20.13
C ILE A 40 1.64 -8.99 20.69
N SER A 41 0.94 -8.84 21.82
CA SER A 41 0.80 -7.55 22.50
C SER A 41 0.31 -7.73 23.94
N PRO A 42 0.79 -6.95 24.93
CA PRO A 42 0.25 -6.96 26.30
C PRO A 42 -1.22 -6.56 26.36
N ASP A 43 -1.62 -5.61 25.51
CA ASP A 43 -2.97 -5.06 25.41
C ASP A 43 -3.43 -5.08 23.95
N ALA A 44 -4.75 -5.15 23.74
CA ALA A 44 -5.35 -5.22 22.42
C ALA A 44 -6.67 -4.45 22.37
N THR A 45 -7.10 -4.05 21.18
CA THR A 45 -8.40 -3.44 20.94
C THR A 45 -9.54 -4.44 21.14
N GLU A 46 -10.77 -3.94 21.29
CA GLU A 46 -11.97 -4.76 21.51
C GLU A 46 -12.15 -5.81 20.40
N LEU A 47 -11.99 -5.43 19.13
CA LEU A 47 -12.10 -6.36 18.00
C LEU A 47 -11.00 -7.44 18.03
N VAL A 48 -9.76 -7.10 18.34
CA VAL A 48 -8.67 -8.11 18.41
C VAL A 48 -8.93 -9.10 19.54
N ILE A 49 -9.41 -8.62 20.70
CA ILE A 49 -9.81 -9.50 21.81
C ILE A 49 -10.94 -10.43 21.37
N PHE A 50 -12.00 -9.88 20.78
CA PHE A 50 -13.14 -10.63 20.29
C PHE A 50 -12.74 -11.71 19.27
N LEU A 51 -11.92 -11.36 18.27
CA LEU A 51 -11.42 -12.30 17.26
C LEU A 51 -10.60 -13.44 17.86
N ALA A 52 -9.85 -13.17 18.94
CA ALA A 52 -9.11 -14.21 19.66
C ALA A 52 -10.05 -15.11 20.47
N GLU A 53 -11.08 -14.56 21.12
CA GLU A 53 -12.08 -15.31 21.89
C GLU A 53 -12.89 -16.27 21.03
N ILE A 54 -13.25 -15.87 19.80
CA ILE A 54 -13.94 -16.74 18.84
C ILE A 54 -12.99 -17.66 18.06
N GLY A 55 -11.67 -17.59 18.32
CA GLY A 55 -10.66 -18.48 17.73
C GLY A 55 -10.26 -18.15 16.29
N THR A 56 -10.60 -16.96 15.77
CA THR A 56 -10.22 -16.52 14.43
C THR A 56 -8.74 -16.12 14.33
N ILE A 57 -8.14 -15.67 15.44
CA ILE A 57 -6.71 -15.34 15.53
C ILE A 57 -6.09 -15.96 16.78
N GLN A 58 -4.76 -16.08 16.78
CA GLN A 58 -4.01 -16.36 18.00
C GLN A 58 -3.55 -15.05 18.64
N TRP A 59 -3.87 -14.83 19.91
CA TRP A 59 -3.36 -13.67 20.66
C TRP A 59 -2.47 -14.10 21.82
N HIS A 60 -1.20 -13.70 21.77
CA HIS A 60 -0.27 -13.82 22.88
C HIS A 60 -0.25 -12.52 23.68
N LYS A 61 -0.91 -12.55 24.84
CA LYS A 61 -0.98 -11.43 25.79
C LYS A 61 0.35 -11.19 26.52
N ARG A 62 1.36 -10.74 25.79
CA ARG A 62 2.74 -10.49 26.28
C ARG A 62 3.49 -9.55 25.34
N GLN A 63 4.66 -9.09 25.78
CA GLN A 63 5.61 -8.40 24.91
C GLN A 63 6.29 -9.38 23.92
N PHE A 64 6.79 -8.81 22.83
CA PHE A 64 7.66 -9.46 21.86
C PHE A 64 8.95 -9.97 22.51
N LYS A 65 9.43 -11.13 22.05
CA LYS A 65 10.66 -11.77 22.48
C LYS A 65 11.41 -12.31 21.26
N THR A 66 12.73 -12.38 21.38
CA THR A 66 13.54 -13.00 20.33
C THR A 66 13.13 -14.45 20.09
N GLY A 67 12.95 -14.82 18.83
CA GLY A 67 12.44 -16.10 18.35
C GLY A 67 11.01 -16.03 17.82
N ASP A 68 10.26 -14.98 18.17
CA ASP A 68 8.83 -14.86 17.84
C ASP A 68 8.55 -14.71 16.34
N THR A 69 9.52 -14.26 15.51
CA THR A 69 9.27 -14.07 14.07
C THR A 69 9.53 -15.32 13.24
N SER A 70 10.05 -16.40 13.85
CA SER A 70 10.42 -17.62 13.12
C SER A 70 9.22 -18.31 12.46
N GLY A 71 9.37 -18.66 11.18
CA GLY A 71 8.37 -19.42 10.42
C GLY A 71 7.15 -18.61 9.96
N TYR A 72 7.15 -17.29 10.13
CA TYR A 72 6.12 -16.41 9.57
C TYR A 72 6.44 -16.02 8.13
N PHE A 73 5.42 -15.95 7.29
CA PHE A 73 5.52 -15.50 5.91
C PHE A 73 5.50 -13.97 5.80
N LEU A 74 4.73 -13.33 6.68
CA LEU A 74 4.59 -11.88 6.75
C LEU A 74 4.65 -11.42 8.21
N VAL A 75 5.41 -10.36 8.47
CA VAL A 75 5.54 -9.75 9.80
C VAL A 75 5.22 -8.24 9.74
N CYS A 76 4.40 -7.76 10.66
CA CYS A 76 4.16 -6.35 10.86
C CYS A 76 4.49 -5.93 12.30
N ALA A 77 5.26 -4.86 12.46
CA ALA A 77 5.47 -4.22 13.75
C ALA A 77 4.68 -2.90 13.80
N ALA A 78 3.74 -2.83 14.73
CA ALA A 78 2.78 -1.73 14.88
C ALA A 78 2.65 -1.33 16.35
N THR A 79 3.76 -1.25 17.07
CA THR A 79 3.81 -0.75 18.45
C THR A 79 4.19 0.73 18.48
N ASP A 80 3.92 1.39 19.60
CA ASP A 80 4.39 2.76 19.86
C ASP A 80 5.88 2.84 20.23
N PHE A 81 6.57 1.70 20.34
CA PHE A 81 7.95 1.61 20.79
C PHE A 81 8.90 1.29 19.62
N THR A 82 9.69 2.29 19.21
CA THR A 82 10.65 2.16 18.10
C THR A 82 11.67 1.04 18.30
N ASP A 83 12.12 0.80 19.53
CA ASP A 83 13.10 -0.24 19.84
C ASP A 83 12.52 -1.65 19.61
N ILE A 84 11.28 -1.88 20.01
CA ILE A 84 10.57 -3.14 19.75
C ILE A 84 10.37 -3.31 18.25
N ASN A 85 9.90 -2.27 17.57
CA ASN A 85 9.68 -2.28 16.13
C ASN A 85 10.97 -2.60 15.34
N THR A 86 12.10 -2.03 15.75
CA THR A 86 13.42 -2.31 15.16
C THR A 86 13.86 -3.74 15.44
N ALA A 87 13.67 -4.24 16.66
CA ALA A 87 14.02 -5.62 17.02
C ALA A 87 13.23 -6.64 16.18
N VAL A 88 11.92 -6.38 15.96
CA VAL A 88 11.08 -7.19 15.08
C VAL A 88 11.61 -7.20 13.65
N TYR A 89 12.00 -6.04 13.12
CA TYR A 89 12.58 -5.95 11.77
C TYR A 89 13.88 -6.73 11.63
N THR A 90 14.85 -6.47 12.50
CA THR A 90 16.15 -7.17 12.49
C THR A 90 15.95 -8.68 12.56
N GLU A 91 15.06 -9.15 13.44
CA GLU A 91 14.82 -10.58 13.54
C GLU A 91 14.10 -11.17 12.32
N ALA A 92 13.01 -10.54 11.88
CA ALA A 92 12.23 -11.04 10.75
C ALA A 92 13.01 -10.99 9.43
N TYR A 93 13.54 -9.81 9.08
CA TYR A 93 14.15 -9.56 7.79
C TYR A 93 15.60 -10.05 7.73
N GLU A 94 16.44 -9.67 8.70
CA GLU A 94 17.88 -9.92 8.63
C GLU A 94 18.28 -11.33 9.09
N LYS A 95 17.58 -11.89 10.11
CA LYS A 95 17.91 -13.21 10.64
C LYS A 95 17.08 -14.34 10.03
N ASN A 96 15.77 -14.11 9.88
CA ASN A 96 14.82 -15.13 9.41
C ASN A 96 14.49 -15.02 7.92
N ASN A 97 15.13 -14.08 7.20
CA ASN A 97 15.01 -13.92 5.75
C ASN A 97 13.58 -13.64 5.24
N ILE A 98 12.68 -13.14 6.10
CA ILE A 98 11.29 -12.86 5.74
C ILE A 98 11.22 -11.65 4.83
N ARG A 99 10.68 -11.81 3.61
CA ARG A 99 10.63 -10.74 2.60
C ARG A 99 9.47 -9.78 2.78
N LEU A 100 8.45 -10.13 3.54
CA LEU A 100 7.29 -9.28 3.81
C LEU A 100 7.34 -8.76 5.25
N VAL A 101 8.02 -7.64 5.45
CA VAL A 101 8.14 -6.96 6.74
C VAL A 101 7.66 -5.52 6.61
N ASN A 102 6.74 -5.11 7.48
CA ASN A 102 6.29 -3.72 7.55
C ASN A 102 6.37 -3.20 8.98
N VAL A 103 7.26 -2.23 9.19
CA VAL A 103 7.35 -1.46 10.43
C VAL A 103 6.62 -0.13 10.26
N VAL A 104 5.55 0.05 11.03
CA VAL A 104 4.72 1.26 10.96
C VAL A 104 5.58 2.50 11.21
N ASP A 105 5.40 3.50 10.36
CA ASP A 105 6.08 4.81 10.39
C ASP A 105 7.63 4.78 10.24
N VAL A 106 8.26 3.62 9.98
CA VAL A 106 9.71 3.50 9.77
C VAL A 106 10.00 2.92 8.37
N ILE A 107 9.94 3.79 7.35
CA ILE A 107 10.14 3.41 5.93
C ILE A 107 11.43 2.60 5.67
N PRO A 108 12.60 2.96 6.22
CA PRO A 108 13.84 2.19 6.00
C PRO A 108 13.77 0.75 6.53
N GLN A 109 12.85 0.47 7.46
CA GLN A 109 12.61 -0.85 8.04
C GLN A 109 11.34 -1.50 7.44
N CYS A 110 10.97 -1.13 6.23
CA CYS A 110 9.88 -1.74 5.48
C CYS A 110 10.39 -2.37 4.19
N THR A 111 9.88 -3.56 3.87
CA THR A 111 10.02 -4.17 2.55
C THR A 111 8.77 -3.97 1.69
N PHE A 112 7.65 -3.60 2.31
CA PHE A 112 6.42 -3.23 1.62
C PHE A 112 5.68 -2.11 2.37
N ALA A 113 4.89 -1.33 1.65
CA ALA A 113 3.92 -0.39 2.18
C ALA A 113 2.50 -0.97 2.04
N ALA A 114 1.65 -0.71 3.04
CA ALA A 114 0.24 -1.05 2.98
C ALA A 114 -0.48 -0.18 1.93
N ALA A 115 -1.44 -0.78 1.23
CA ALA A 115 -2.26 -0.08 0.25
C ALA A 115 -3.45 0.65 0.89
N SER A 116 -3.89 1.75 0.26
CA SER A 116 -5.21 2.31 0.49
C SER A 116 -6.21 1.56 -0.38
N VAL A 117 -7.22 0.91 0.20
CA VAL A 117 -8.06 -0.06 -0.55
C VAL A 117 -9.54 0.30 -0.52
N VAL A 118 -10.17 0.16 -1.68
CA VAL A 118 -11.62 0.16 -1.90
C VAL A 118 -12.02 -1.22 -2.41
N THR A 119 -13.09 -1.81 -1.88
CA THR A 119 -13.60 -3.07 -2.42
C THR A 119 -15.12 -3.14 -2.30
N ASP A 120 -15.78 -3.78 -3.26
CA ASP A 120 -17.20 -4.16 -3.18
C ASP A 120 -17.38 -5.67 -2.89
N GLY A 121 -16.31 -6.36 -2.53
CA GLY A 121 -16.26 -7.82 -2.31
C GLY A 121 -15.98 -8.64 -3.58
N GLU A 122 -16.21 -8.08 -4.77
CA GLU A 122 -15.87 -8.69 -6.06
C GLU A 122 -14.66 -8.03 -6.71
N LEU A 123 -14.58 -6.70 -6.64
CA LEU A 123 -13.49 -5.89 -7.13
C LEU A 123 -12.71 -5.32 -5.96
N MET A 124 -11.39 -5.24 -6.12
CA MET A 124 -10.48 -4.55 -5.24
C MET A 124 -9.72 -3.50 -6.04
N ILE A 125 -9.72 -2.27 -5.53
CA ILE A 125 -8.90 -1.18 -6.03
C ILE A 125 -7.94 -0.77 -4.92
N SER A 126 -6.65 -0.79 -5.22
CA SER A 126 -5.63 -0.33 -4.29
C SER A 126 -4.92 0.90 -4.84
N ILE A 127 -4.66 1.89 -3.98
CA ILE A 127 -4.15 3.21 -4.36
C ILE A 127 -2.87 3.49 -3.57
N SER A 128 -1.85 3.96 -4.27
CA SER A 128 -0.59 4.43 -3.68
C SER A 128 -0.10 5.70 -4.34
N THR A 129 0.46 6.57 -3.51
CA THR A 129 1.20 7.77 -3.91
C THR A 129 2.70 7.58 -3.75
N SER A 130 3.18 6.33 -3.71
CA SER A 130 4.58 5.97 -3.43
C SER A 130 5.12 6.60 -2.14
N GLY A 131 4.27 6.71 -1.12
CA GLY A 131 4.59 7.32 0.17
C GLY A 131 4.68 8.85 0.16
N MET A 132 4.43 9.52 -0.96
CA MET A 132 4.56 10.98 -1.08
C MET A 132 3.41 11.71 -0.37
N SER A 133 2.15 11.30 -0.57
CA SER A 133 0.98 11.97 -0.01
C SER A 133 -0.13 11.00 0.44
N PRO A 134 -0.11 10.53 1.70
CA PRO A 134 -1.17 9.69 2.25
C PRO A 134 -2.57 10.34 2.20
N ALA A 135 -2.64 11.66 2.37
CA ALA A 135 -3.89 12.41 2.30
C ALA A 135 -4.50 12.36 0.88
N THR A 136 -3.69 12.50 -0.17
CA THR A 136 -4.17 12.36 -1.55
C THR A 136 -4.65 10.94 -1.83
N SER A 137 -3.91 9.91 -1.40
CA SER A 137 -4.37 8.51 -1.51
C SER A 137 -5.70 8.28 -0.82
N ARG A 138 -5.90 8.88 0.36
CA ARG A 138 -7.16 8.83 1.11
C ARG A 138 -8.32 9.46 0.33
N ARG A 139 -8.15 10.65 -0.25
CA ARG A 139 -9.23 11.33 -0.98
C ARG A 139 -9.62 10.62 -2.27
N ILE A 140 -8.64 10.06 -2.99
CA ILE A 140 -8.93 9.20 -4.15
C ILE A 140 -9.74 7.99 -3.69
N ARG A 141 -9.37 7.37 -2.56
CA ARG A 141 -10.11 6.24 -1.98
C ARG A 141 -11.56 6.62 -1.66
N GLU A 142 -11.77 7.69 -0.89
CA GLU A 142 -13.11 8.18 -0.49
C GLU A 142 -13.97 8.50 -1.73
N HIS A 143 -13.39 9.10 -2.77
CA HIS A 143 -14.10 9.35 -4.01
C HIS A 143 -14.51 8.06 -4.76
N LEU A 144 -13.63 7.06 -4.81
CA LEU A 144 -13.95 5.78 -5.42
C LEU A 144 -14.98 5.00 -4.60
N GLU A 145 -14.94 5.08 -3.26
CA GLU A 145 -15.96 4.54 -2.36
C GLU A 145 -17.35 5.12 -2.69
N GLU A 146 -17.46 6.45 -2.79
CA GLU A 146 -18.69 7.14 -3.17
C GLU A 146 -19.18 6.74 -4.57
N THR A 147 -18.28 6.72 -5.55
CA THR A 147 -18.59 6.45 -6.96
C THR A 147 -19.06 5.01 -7.17
N LEU A 148 -18.43 4.07 -6.46
CA LEU A 148 -18.74 2.65 -6.54
C LEU A 148 -19.82 2.22 -5.53
N LYS A 149 -20.26 3.13 -4.65
CA LYS A 149 -21.20 2.87 -3.54
C LYS A 149 -20.74 1.72 -2.66
N THR A 150 -19.47 1.75 -2.28
CA THR A 150 -18.85 0.72 -1.46
C THR A 150 -18.04 1.30 -0.31
N SER A 151 -17.49 0.44 0.55
CA SER A 151 -16.73 0.82 1.74
C SER A 151 -15.25 0.43 1.66
N SER A 152 -14.45 0.99 2.57
CA SER A 152 -13.08 0.56 2.78
C SER A 152 -13.03 -0.84 3.40
N LEU A 153 -11.99 -1.63 3.10
CA LEU A 153 -11.71 -2.88 3.81
C LEU A 153 -11.66 -2.71 5.33
N TYR A 154 -11.25 -1.53 5.82
CA TYR A 154 -11.04 -1.27 7.24
C TYR A 154 -12.34 -1.11 8.06
N THR A 155 -13.50 -1.02 7.42
CA THR A 155 -14.79 -0.98 8.13
C THR A 155 -15.32 -2.37 8.46
N LEU A 156 -14.69 -3.43 7.93
CA LEU A 156 -15.07 -4.82 8.19
C LEU A 156 -14.52 -5.23 9.56
N GLY A 157 -15.41 -5.47 10.52
CA GLY A 157 -15.04 -5.84 11.88
C GLY A 157 -15.86 -5.13 12.95
N TYR A 158 -16.60 -4.07 12.60
CA TYR A 158 -17.59 -3.47 13.50
C TYR A 158 -18.93 -3.26 12.80
N GLU A 159 -20.01 -3.70 13.43
CA GLU A 159 -21.39 -3.38 13.03
C GLU A 159 -22.12 -2.74 14.20
N ASN A 160 -22.74 -1.58 13.96
CA ASN A 160 -23.42 -0.80 15.00
C ASN A 160 -22.55 -0.57 16.26
N GLY A 161 -21.23 -0.38 16.05
CA GLY A 161 -20.25 -0.14 17.11
C GLY A 161 -19.82 -1.38 17.89
N LYS A 162 -20.18 -2.59 17.46
CA LYS A 162 -19.78 -3.84 18.12
C LYS A 162 -18.89 -4.70 17.22
N PRO A 163 -17.88 -5.39 17.77
CA PRO A 163 -17.10 -6.37 17.01
C PRO A 163 -17.97 -7.45 16.36
N VAL A 164 -17.66 -7.81 15.11
CA VAL A 164 -18.28 -8.92 14.39
C VAL A 164 -17.22 -9.85 13.79
N PRO A 165 -17.56 -11.13 13.50
CA PRO A 165 -16.63 -12.04 12.84
C PRO A 165 -16.13 -11.49 11.50
N ILE A 166 -14.89 -11.82 11.15
CA ILE A 166 -14.29 -11.46 9.88
C ILE A 166 -14.07 -12.73 9.08
N GLU A 167 -14.77 -12.83 7.95
CA GLU A 167 -14.63 -13.95 7.03
C GLU A 167 -13.56 -13.67 5.97
N ASN A 168 -12.86 -14.72 5.55
CA ASN A 168 -12.01 -14.67 4.37
C ASN A 168 -12.87 -14.43 3.13
N GLN A 169 -12.61 -13.33 2.41
CA GLN A 169 -13.40 -12.95 1.23
C GLN A 169 -12.81 -13.51 -0.08
N GLY A 170 -11.68 -14.21 -0.02
CA GLY A 170 -10.94 -14.68 -1.19
C GLY A 170 -10.28 -13.53 -1.96
N LEU A 171 -10.03 -12.42 -1.27
CA LEU A 171 -9.39 -11.23 -1.83
C LEU A 171 -7.88 -11.29 -1.58
N PRO A 172 -7.01 -10.90 -2.53
CA PRO A 172 -5.58 -10.87 -2.28
C PRO A 172 -5.22 -9.83 -1.20
N TYR A 173 -4.02 -9.91 -0.65
CA TYR A 173 -3.50 -8.88 0.27
C TYR A 173 -2.68 -7.85 -0.53
N PRO A 174 -3.23 -6.66 -0.82
CA PRO A 174 -2.57 -5.69 -1.68
C PRO A 174 -1.44 -4.96 -0.94
N VAL A 175 -0.25 -4.99 -1.53
CA VAL A 175 0.93 -4.30 -1.02
C VAL A 175 1.63 -3.54 -2.14
N TYR A 176 2.49 -2.61 -1.72
CA TYR A 176 3.44 -1.96 -2.59
C TYR A 176 4.85 -2.29 -2.12
N LEU A 177 5.56 -3.18 -2.81
CA LEU A 177 6.91 -3.61 -2.47
C LEU A 177 7.92 -2.47 -2.68
N LEU A 178 8.81 -2.29 -1.72
CA LEU A 178 9.88 -1.29 -1.75
C LEU A 178 11.13 -1.95 -2.35
N LEU A 179 11.29 -1.89 -3.67
CA LEU A 179 12.32 -2.64 -4.40
C LEU A 179 13.64 -1.90 -4.62
N LYS A 180 13.76 -0.66 -4.16
CA LYS A 180 14.97 0.13 -4.37
C LYS A 180 16.22 -0.63 -3.89
N ASP A 181 17.19 -0.77 -4.79
CA ASP A 181 18.47 -1.46 -4.59
C ASP A 181 18.35 -2.96 -4.25
N ARG A 182 17.18 -3.57 -4.43
CA ARG A 182 16.94 -5.00 -4.18
C ARG A 182 17.13 -5.82 -5.45
N LYS A 183 17.82 -6.95 -5.35
CA LYS A 183 17.97 -7.93 -6.44
C LYS A 183 16.62 -8.57 -6.76
N CYS A 184 16.16 -8.42 -7.99
CA CYS A 184 14.96 -9.07 -8.52
C CYS A 184 15.37 -9.92 -9.72
N VAL A 185 14.98 -11.19 -9.71
CA VAL A 185 15.32 -12.12 -10.79
C VAL A 185 14.13 -12.26 -11.73
N VAL A 186 14.40 -12.24 -13.04
CA VAL A 186 13.39 -12.51 -14.06
C VAL A 186 13.85 -13.69 -14.91
N LEU A 187 13.02 -14.72 -14.95
CA LEU A 187 13.28 -15.99 -15.63
C LEU A 187 12.31 -16.15 -16.78
N TYR A 188 12.85 -16.44 -17.96
CA TYR A 188 12.04 -16.61 -19.16
C TYR A 188 12.78 -17.39 -20.24
N GLU A 189 12.03 -18.19 -21.00
CA GLU A 189 12.55 -18.85 -22.19
C GLU A 189 12.62 -17.88 -23.38
N GLN A 190 11.61 -17.00 -23.51
CA GLN A 190 11.50 -16.01 -24.57
C GLN A 190 11.15 -14.65 -24.01
N GLU A 191 11.76 -13.60 -24.55
CA GLU A 191 11.45 -12.22 -24.19
C GLU A 191 10.11 -11.83 -24.83
N THR A 192 9.05 -11.84 -24.02
CA THR A 192 7.71 -11.44 -24.41
C THR A 192 7.42 -10.00 -23.98
N SER A 193 6.39 -9.37 -24.55
CA SER A 193 5.96 -8.03 -24.15
C SER A 193 5.55 -7.94 -22.67
N GLU A 194 5.02 -9.02 -22.10
CA GLU A 194 4.70 -9.08 -20.66
C GLU A 194 5.97 -9.11 -19.81
N ILE A 195 7.00 -9.88 -20.21
CA ILE A 195 8.32 -9.86 -19.54
C ILE A 195 8.95 -8.48 -19.63
N GLU A 196 8.94 -7.84 -20.80
CA GLU A 196 9.44 -6.47 -20.97
C GLU A 196 8.70 -5.49 -20.05
N ARG A 197 7.37 -5.61 -19.94
CA ARG A 197 6.55 -4.80 -19.03
C ARG A 197 6.94 -5.00 -17.57
N ARG A 198 7.13 -6.26 -17.13
CA ARG A 198 7.57 -6.62 -15.77
C ARG A 198 8.93 -6.03 -15.45
N VAL A 199 9.90 -6.21 -16.36
CA VAL A 199 11.27 -5.69 -16.24
C VAL A 199 11.27 -4.17 -16.16
N SER A 200 10.49 -3.51 -17.02
CA SER A 200 10.34 -2.05 -17.02
C SER A 200 9.81 -1.55 -15.66
N LEU A 201 8.74 -2.15 -15.15
CA LEU A 201 8.15 -1.80 -13.86
C LEU A 201 9.13 -2.02 -12.69
N LEU A 202 9.86 -3.14 -12.68
CA LEU A 202 10.90 -3.41 -11.68
C LEU A 202 11.98 -2.32 -11.67
N ARG A 203 12.49 -1.94 -12.86
CA ARG A 203 13.50 -0.89 -13.00
C ARG A 203 12.98 0.47 -12.56
N GLN A 204 11.73 0.82 -12.89
CA GLN A 204 11.07 2.05 -12.42
C GLN A 204 10.93 2.10 -10.88
N CYS A 205 10.81 0.94 -10.24
CA CYS A 205 10.79 0.80 -8.78
C CYS A 205 12.19 0.80 -8.13
N GLY A 206 13.25 0.95 -8.94
CA GLY A 206 14.64 0.99 -8.47
C GLY A 206 15.25 -0.38 -8.19
N ALA A 207 14.64 -1.47 -8.67
CA ALA A 207 15.17 -2.82 -8.51
C ALA A 207 16.45 -3.04 -9.33
N ILE A 208 17.34 -3.90 -8.82
CA ILE A 208 18.46 -4.45 -9.57
C ILE A 208 17.95 -5.70 -10.28
N VAL A 209 17.64 -5.59 -11.57
CA VAL A 209 17.06 -6.69 -12.35
C VAL A 209 18.14 -7.59 -12.93
N VAL A 210 18.06 -8.89 -12.63
CA VAL A 210 18.98 -9.92 -13.15
C VAL A 210 18.18 -10.93 -13.97
N HIS A 211 18.61 -11.14 -15.21
CA HIS A 211 17.92 -12.01 -16.17
C HIS A 211 18.59 -13.39 -16.19
N ASN A 212 17.79 -14.46 -16.09
CA ASN A 212 18.24 -15.85 -16.24
C ASN A 212 19.59 -16.20 -15.55
N PRO A 213 19.82 -15.82 -14.26
CA PRO A 213 21.05 -16.18 -13.58
C PRO A 213 21.06 -17.68 -13.25
N MET A 214 22.25 -18.27 -13.17
CA MET A 214 22.42 -19.64 -12.67
C MET A 214 22.21 -19.75 -11.14
N ASP A 215 22.36 -18.64 -10.40
CA ASP A 215 22.19 -18.57 -8.94
C ASP A 215 21.29 -17.39 -8.53
N PHE A 216 20.28 -17.69 -7.73
CA PHE A 216 19.32 -16.71 -7.22
C PHE A 216 19.88 -15.92 -6.03
N GLY A 217 20.81 -16.47 -5.26
CA GLY A 217 21.42 -15.81 -4.10
C GLY A 217 20.38 -15.20 -3.15
N ASP A 218 20.56 -13.92 -2.81
CA ASP A 218 19.70 -13.14 -1.91
C ASP A 218 18.53 -12.44 -2.64
N ALA A 219 18.04 -13.00 -3.75
CA ALA A 219 16.92 -12.45 -4.49
C ALA A 219 15.76 -12.07 -3.54
N PHE A 220 15.22 -10.86 -3.75
CA PHE A 220 14.06 -10.40 -3.01
C PHE A 220 12.79 -11.01 -3.59
N LEU A 221 12.68 -11.00 -4.91
CA LEU A 221 11.63 -11.66 -5.66
C LEU A 221 12.15 -12.29 -6.95
N VAL A 222 11.38 -13.24 -7.46
CA VAL A 222 11.58 -13.94 -8.72
C VAL A 222 10.29 -13.89 -9.52
N ILE A 223 10.36 -13.42 -10.76
CA ILE A 223 9.25 -13.46 -11.73
C ILE A 223 9.62 -14.46 -12.81
N SER A 224 8.71 -15.38 -13.14
CA SER A 224 8.92 -16.36 -14.19
C SER A 224 7.73 -16.51 -15.13
N ASP A 225 8.00 -16.81 -16.39
CA ASP A 225 6.96 -17.19 -17.36
C ASP A 225 6.44 -18.63 -17.15
N THR A 226 7.26 -19.48 -16.54
CA THR A 226 7.01 -20.91 -16.31
C THR A 226 7.25 -21.29 -14.85
N PRO A 227 6.59 -22.35 -14.32
CA PRO A 227 6.80 -22.80 -12.95
C PRO A 227 8.24 -23.27 -12.70
N ILE A 228 8.81 -22.88 -11.56
CA ILE A 228 10.19 -23.25 -11.19
C ILE A 228 10.16 -24.15 -9.96
N SER A 229 10.90 -25.26 -10.00
CA SER A 229 10.98 -26.24 -8.90
C SER A 229 11.94 -25.84 -7.78
N ASP A 230 12.95 -25.01 -8.07
CA ASP A 230 14.13 -24.80 -7.20
C ASP A 230 14.45 -23.33 -6.97
N VAL A 231 13.46 -22.49 -6.65
CA VAL A 231 13.72 -21.11 -6.22
C VAL A 231 14.26 -21.09 -4.80
N SER A 232 15.18 -20.16 -4.51
CA SER A 232 15.82 -20.03 -3.20
C SER A 232 14.80 -19.86 -2.07
N ASP A 233 15.06 -20.55 -0.96
CA ASP A 233 14.25 -20.50 0.25
C ASP A 233 14.12 -19.04 0.72
N GLY A 234 12.90 -18.50 0.66
CA GLY A 234 12.56 -17.17 1.14
C GLY A 234 12.38 -16.06 0.09
N SER A 235 12.63 -16.26 -1.21
CA SER A 235 12.27 -15.26 -2.23
C SER A 235 10.76 -15.24 -2.50
N LEU A 236 10.19 -14.05 -2.78
CA LEU A 236 8.79 -13.97 -3.25
C LEU A 236 8.70 -14.39 -4.72
N GLN A 237 7.75 -15.24 -5.06
CA GLN A 237 7.61 -15.77 -6.42
C GLN A 237 6.32 -15.29 -7.10
N GLU A 238 6.44 -14.89 -8.37
CA GLU A 238 5.35 -14.69 -9.31
C GLU A 238 5.57 -15.60 -10.52
N THR A 239 4.55 -16.36 -10.90
CA THR A 239 4.54 -17.16 -12.14
C THR A 239 3.43 -16.65 -13.04
N LEU A 240 3.79 -16.09 -14.20
CA LEU A 240 2.88 -15.36 -15.07
C LEU A 240 1.77 -16.25 -15.65
N ASP A 241 2.05 -17.53 -15.92
CA ASP A 241 1.07 -18.49 -16.45
C ASP A 241 0.15 -19.09 -15.37
N ARG A 242 0.52 -18.97 -14.09
CA ARG A 242 -0.18 -19.55 -12.92
C ARG A 242 -0.15 -18.62 -11.71
N PRO A 243 -0.78 -17.43 -11.79
CA PRO A 243 -0.74 -16.44 -10.71
C PRO A 243 -1.30 -16.97 -9.39
N ASN A 244 -2.26 -17.89 -9.42
CA ASN A 244 -2.92 -18.41 -8.22
C ASN A 244 -2.06 -19.39 -7.41
N SER A 245 -1.01 -19.96 -7.99
CA SER A 245 -0.06 -20.84 -7.28
C SER A 245 1.17 -20.10 -6.75
N ALA A 246 1.30 -18.81 -7.04
CA ALA A 246 2.46 -18.00 -6.70
C ALA A 246 2.31 -17.34 -5.31
N ASP A 247 3.41 -16.82 -4.76
CA ASP A 247 3.38 -16.03 -3.51
C ASP A 247 2.67 -14.69 -3.71
N PHE A 248 2.79 -14.14 -4.92
CA PHE A 248 2.11 -12.94 -5.33
C PHE A 248 1.85 -12.96 -6.83
N PHE A 249 0.95 -12.08 -7.25
CA PHE A 249 0.83 -11.67 -8.65
C PHE A 249 0.78 -10.16 -8.71
N THR A 250 1.09 -9.62 -9.87
CA THR A 250 0.98 -8.19 -10.10
C THR A 250 -0.36 -7.87 -10.77
N PRO A 251 -1.18 -7.02 -10.15
CA PRO A 251 -2.51 -6.67 -10.65
C PRO A 251 -2.48 -5.80 -11.92
N ASN A 252 -3.66 -5.54 -12.50
CA ASN A 252 -3.81 -4.53 -13.55
C ASN A 252 -3.54 -3.13 -12.98
N LEU A 253 -2.77 -2.31 -13.70
CA LEU A 253 -2.21 -1.06 -13.20
C LEU A 253 -2.58 0.15 -14.06
N VAL A 254 -3.06 1.21 -13.40
CA VAL A 254 -3.10 2.58 -13.95
C VAL A 254 -1.96 3.36 -13.29
N ILE A 255 -1.10 3.98 -14.09
CA ILE A 255 0.12 4.63 -13.62
C ILE A 255 0.20 6.07 -14.15
N ASP A 256 0.22 7.04 -13.25
CA ASP A 256 0.45 8.46 -13.54
C ASP A 256 1.57 8.96 -12.62
N ASP A 257 2.81 8.94 -13.11
CA ASP A 257 4.06 9.14 -12.35
C ASP A 257 4.11 8.38 -11.00
N ASN A 258 3.91 9.09 -9.88
CA ASN A 258 3.96 8.56 -8.53
C ASN A 258 2.61 8.00 -8.03
N LEU A 259 1.53 8.21 -8.78
CA LEU A 259 0.22 7.61 -8.54
C LEU A 259 0.16 6.23 -9.18
N ILE A 260 -0.17 5.23 -8.36
CA ILE A 260 -0.35 3.86 -8.81
C ILE A 260 -1.72 3.40 -8.30
N ILE A 261 -2.59 3.03 -9.23
CA ILE A 261 -3.87 2.40 -8.91
C ILE A 261 -3.82 0.97 -9.45
N SER A 262 -3.93 -0.01 -8.55
CA SER A 262 -4.11 -1.39 -8.94
C SER A 262 -5.57 -1.81 -8.87
N ILE A 263 -5.96 -2.70 -9.77
CA ILE A 263 -7.31 -3.24 -9.86
C ILE A 263 -7.22 -4.77 -9.93
N SER A 264 -8.04 -5.44 -9.13
CA SER A 264 -8.20 -6.89 -9.21
C SER A 264 -9.63 -7.29 -8.99
N ALA A 265 -9.97 -8.47 -9.49
CA ALA A 265 -11.26 -9.10 -9.30
C ALA A 265 -11.08 -10.41 -8.52
N LYS A 266 -12.11 -10.82 -7.79
CA LYS A 266 -12.18 -12.14 -7.18
C LYS A 266 -12.24 -13.20 -8.30
N ASP A 267 -11.46 -14.26 -8.18
CA ASP A 267 -11.39 -15.36 -9.15
C ASP A 267 -12.81 -15.77 -9.60
N SER A 268 -13.05 -15.78 -10.92
CA SER A 268 -14.33 -16.05 -11.63
C SER A 268 -15.33 -14.90 -11.85
N THR A 269 -15.03 -13.65 -11.49
CA THR A 269 -15.95 -12.51 -11.71
C THR A 269 -15.67 -11.69 -12.98
N ASP A 270 -16.75 -11.09 -13.49
CA ASP A 270 -16.94 -10.35 -14.74
C ASP A 270 -15.71 -9.55 -15.24
N VAL A 271 -14.87 -10.21 -16.06
CA VAL A 271 -13.70 -9.61 -16.74
C VAL A 271 -14.06 -8.30 -17.41
N SER A 272 -15.28 -8.19 -17.96
CA SER A 272 -15.76 -6.96 -18.61
C SER A 272 -16.00 -5.81 -17.62
N LYS A 273 -16.38 -6.08 -16.36
CA LYS A 273 -16.50 -5.07 -15.30
C LYS A 273 -15.12 -4.51 -14.95
N MET A 274 -14.12 -5.40 -14.82
CA MET A 274 -12.73 -5.01 -14.56
C MET A 274 -12.15 -4.18 -15.71
N GLU A 275 -12.28 -4.64 -16.96
CA GLU A 275 -11.77 -3.92 -18.14
C GLU A 275 -12.41 -2.53 -18.29
N ARG A 276 -13.74 -2.42 -18.15
CA ARG A 276 -14.45 -1.13 -18.20
C ARG A 276 -14.02 -0.19 -17.08
N LEU A 277 -13.81 -0.71 -15.88
CA LEU A 277 -13.33 0.10 -14.76
C LEU A 277 -11.89 0.56 -15.00
N HIS A 278 -11.04 -0.32 -15.49
CA HIS A 278 -9.66 0.00 -15.84
C HIS A 278 -9.60 1.12 -16.87
N GLU A 279 -10.31 0.99 -17.99
CA GLU A 279 -10.38 2.02 -19.05
C GLU A 279 -10.85 3.37 -18.51
N LYS A 280 -11.90 3.39 -17.66
CA LYS A 280 -12.39 4.62 -17.02
C LYS A 280 -11.33 5.27 -16.13
N LEU A 281 -10.64 4.48 -15.31
CA LEU A 281 -9.61 4.98 -14.41
C LEU A 281 -8.39 5.47 -15.20
N THR A 282 -7.94 4.74 -16.21
CA THR A 282 -6.87 5.17 -17.13
C THR A 282 -7.20 6.53 -17.73
N HIS A 283 -8.37 6.68 -18.33
CA HIS A 283 -8.80 7.95 -18.93
C HIS A 283 -8.84 9.10 -17.89
N GLN A 284 -9.32 8.81 -16.68
CA GLN A 284 -9.48 9.81 -15.62
C GLN A 284 -8.15 10.25 -15.01
N PHE A 285 -7.23 9.31 -14.73
CA PHE A 285 -6.04 9.57 -13.94
C PHE A 285 -4.83 9.94 -14.80
N GLU A 286 -4.53 9.20 -15.87
CA GLU A 286 -3.31 9.42 -16.67
C GLU A 286 -3.32 10.77 -17.41
N ASN A 287 -4.49 11.30 -17.76
CA ASN A 287 -4.61 12.55 -18.53
C ASN A 287 -4.77 13.81 -17.66
N SER A 288 -4.78 13.66 -16.33
CA SER A 288 -5.18 14.74 -15.42
C SER A 288 -4.05 15.30 -14.55
N GLY A 289 -2.83 14.75 -14.63
CA GLY A 289 -1.64 15.28 -13.97
C GLY A 289 -1.62 15.08 -12.45
N TYR A 290 -2.25 14.02 -11.95
CA TYR A 290 -2.23 13.66 -10.54
C TYR A 290 -0.83 13.27 -10.08
N GLY A 291 -0.10 12.55 -10.93
CA GLY A 291 1.28 12.15 -10.72
C GLY A 291 2.18 13.34 -10.44
N ALA A 292 2.11 14.37 -11.27
CA ALA A 292 2.84 15.62 -11.10
C ALA A 292 2.48 16.35 -9.81
N PHE A 293 1.20 16.37 -9.42
CA PHE A 293 0.76 16.95 -8.15
C PHE A 293 1.31 16.18 -6.94
N ILE A 294 1.26 14.84 -6.97
CA ILE A 294 1.81 13.98 -5.92
C ILE A 294 3.32 14.14 -5.81
N ASP A 295 4.03 14.23 -6.94
CA ASP A 295 5.46 14.50 -6.98
C ASP A 295 5.80 15.86 -6.35
N LEU A 296 5.02 16.92 -6.67
CA LEU A 296 5.19 18.23 -6.04
C LEU A 296 5.03 18.14 -4.51
N LEU A 297 3.95 17.51 -4.04
CA LEU A 297 3.72 17.33 -2.59
C LEU A 297 4.85 16.53 -1.95
N GLY A 298 5.35 15.51 -2.64
CA GLY A 298 6.52 14.72 -2.26
C GLY A 298 7.77 15.56 -2.03
N LYS A 299 8.08 16.47 -2.96
CA LYS A 299 9.22 17.41 -2.85
C LYS A 299 9.10 18.33 -1.64
N ARG A 300 7.89 18.66 -1.21
CA ARG A 300 7.61 19.51 -0.03
C ARG A 300 7.54 18.73 1.28
N ARG A 301 7.38 17.41 1.23
CA ARG A 301 7.29 16.55 2.41
C ARG A 301 8.45 16.71 3.41
N PRO A 302 9.73 16.82 3.01
CA PRO A 302 10.83 17.02 3.95
C PRO A 302 10.70 18.33 4.76
N GLU A 303 10.21 19.40 4.14
CA GLU A 303 9.97 20.68 4.81
C GLU A 303 8.85 20.52 5.85
N VAL A 304 7.72 19.91 5.45
CA VAL A 304 6.59 19.59 6.34
C VAL A 304 7.03 18.72 7.53
N LEU A 305 7.85 17.70 7.30
CA LEU A 305 8.36 16.81 8.35
C LEU A 305 9.24 17.54 9.37
N LYS A 306 10.03 18.52 8.92
CA LYS A 306 10.84 19.36 9.80
C LYS A 306 9.99 20.34 10.60
N THR A 307 8.91 20.85 10.02
CA THR A 307 8.05 21.85 10.66
C THR A 307 7.08 21.25 11.68
N PHE A 308 6.48 20.09 11.39
CA PHE A 308 5.41 19.52 12.22
C PHE A 308 5.83 18.21 12.90
N PRO A 309 5.85 18.15 14.25
CA PRO A 309 6.43 17.02 14.98
C PRO A 309 5.53 15.76 14.95
N THR A 310 4.21 15.92 14.92
CA THR A 310 3.27 14.79 15.02
C THR A 310 2.68 14.37 13.67
N SER A 311 2.39 13.08 13.51
CA SER A 311 1.73 12.55 12.30
C SER A 311 0.36 13.19 12.05
N LYS A 312 -0.37 13.50 13.13
CA LYS A 312 -1.67 14.19 13.05
C LYS A 312 -1.55 15.58 12.45
N MET A 313 -0.64 16.42 12.95
CA MET A 313 -0.46 17.79 12.44
C MET A 313 -0.04 17.81 10.97
N ARG A 314 0.82 16.87 10.56
CA ARG A 314 1.20 16.69 9.15
C ARG A 314 0.00 16.31 8.29
N GLY A 315 -0.83 15.38 8.77
CA GLY A 315 -2.08 15.02 8.11
C GLY A 315 -3.00 16.23 7.93
N ASP A 316 -3.26 16.97 9.01
CA ASP A 316 -4.10 18.18 8.98
C ASP A 316 -3.57 19.25 8.01
N PHE A 317 -2.25 19.42 7.94
CA PHE A 317 -1.61 20.31 6.98
C PHE A 317 -1.91 19.89 5.54
N PHE A 318 -1.69 18.62 5.18
CA PHE A 318 -1.95 18.14 3.82
C PHE A 318 -3.43 18.20 3.47
N GLU A 319 -4.34 17.91 4.40
CA GLU A 319 -5.78 18.03 4.16
C GLU A 319 -6.19 19.47 3.86
N LYS A 320 -5.68 20.45 4.62
CA LYS A 320 -5.92 21.87 4.35
C LYS A 320 -5.33 22.30 3.01
N LEU A 321 -4.13 21.83 2.69
CA LEU A 321 -3.44 22.15 1.45
C LEU A 321 -4.20 21.63 0.23
N ILE A 322 -4.62 20.37 0.29
CA ILE A 322 -5.40 19.73 -0.77
C ILE A 322 -6.79 20.39 -0.91
N GLY A 323 -7.39 20.83 0.21
CA GLY A 323 -8.65 21.55 0.21
C GLY A 323 -8.56 23.02 -0.22
N HIS A 324 -7.36 23.57 -0.44
CA HIS A 324 -7.18 25.00 -0.72
C HIS A 324 -7.66 25.39 -2.12
N VAL A 325 -8.48 26.44 -2.18
CA VAL A 325 -9.01 27.05 -3.41
C VAL A 325 -8.93 28.57 -3.27
N VAL A 326 -8.57 29.25 -4.36
CA VAL A 326 -8.56 30.71 -4.44
C VAL A 326 -9.95 31.19 -4.86
N ASP A 327 -10.52 32.12 -4.09
CA ASP A 327 -11.72 32.90 -4.44
C ASP A 327 -12.94 32.09 -4.97
N SER A 328 -13.23 30.92 -4.40
CA SER A 328 -14.43 30.13 -4.73
C SER A 328 -15.01 29.40 -3.52
N PRO A 329 -16.36 29.32 -3.37
CA PRO A 329 -17.01 28.57 -2.30
C PRO A 329 -16.99 27.04 -2.50
N GLN A 330 -16.50 26.55 -3.64
CA GLN A 330 -16.39 25.11 -3.89
C GLN A 330 -15.05 24.56 -3.36
N THR A 331 -15.09 23.43 -2.66
CA THR A 331 -13.90 22.67 -2.28
C THR A 331 -13.16 22.18 -3.53
N CYS A 332 -11.82 22.19 -3.51
CA CYS A 332 -11.02 21.58 -4.57
C CYS A 332 -11.41 20.11 -4.72
N CYS A 333 -12.00 19.74 -5.85
CA CYS A 333 -12.42 18.38 -6.11
C CYS A 333 -11.26 17.47 -6.54
N LEU A 334 -10.01 17.96 -6.54
CA LEU A 334 -8.85 17.32 -7.14
C LEU A 334 -9.06 16.92 -8.62
N SER A 335 -10.09 17.45 -9.29
CA SER A 335 -10.63 17.00 -10.59
C SER A 335 -11.22 15.58 -10.62
N LEU A 336 -11.33 14.89 -9.48
CA LEU A 336 -11.88 13.53 -9.43
C LEU A 336 -13.32 13.47 -9.96
N THR A 337 -14.08 14.55 -9.80
CA THR A 337 -15.49 14.62 -10.19
C THR A 337 -15.79 15.43 -11.44
N ASN A 338 -14.84 16.22 -11.97
CA ASN A 338 -15.09 17.12 -13.10
C ASN A 338 -13.81 17.39 -13.93
N PRO A 339 -13.69 16.84 -15.15
CA PRO A 339 -12.52 17.03 -16.01
C PRO A 339 -12.37 18.48 -16.52
N VAL A 340 -13.43 19.30 -16.47
CA VAL A 340 -13.47 20.72 -16.88
C VAL A 340 -13.42 21.66 -15.66
N CYS A 341 -12.87 21.19 -14.53
CA CYS A 341 -12.75 21.98 -13.32
C CYS A 341 -12.00 23.31 -13.59
N SER A 342 -12.70 24.43 -13.47
CA SER A 342 -12.17 25.79 -13.65
C SER A 342 -11.72 26.45 -12.35
N ALA A 343 -11.85 25.76 -11.21
CA ALA A 343 -11.45 26.31 -9.92
C ALA A 343 -9.95 26.58 -9.89
N GLU A 344 -9.55 27.80 -9.50
CA GLU A 344 -8.15 28.11 -9.29
C GLU A 344 -7.70 27.52 -7.95
N CYS A 345 -6.91 26.47 -8.02
CA CYS A 345 -6.45 25.74 -6.85
C CYS A 345 -5.04 25.20 -7.08
N LEU A 346 -4.39 24.80 -6.00
CA LEU A 346 -3.02 24.29 -6.03
C LEU A 346 -2.85 23.14 -7.04
N PHE A 347 -3.80 22.21 -7.08
CA PHE A 347 -3.78 21.10 -8.04
C PHE A 347 -3.77 21.60 -9.49
N ASN A 348 -4.67 22.49 -9.86
CA ASN A 348 -4.76 23.03 -11.22
C ASN A 348 -3.53 23.88 -11.57
N TRP A 349 -2.92 24.59 -10.61
CA TRP A 349 -1.64 25.24 -10.84
C TRP A 349 -0.56 24.24 -11.25
N VAL A 350 -0.45 23.10 -10.56
CA VAL A 350 0.51 22.06 -10.94
C VAL A 350 0.18 21.43 -12.28
N ARG A 351 -1.08 21.02 -12.47
CA ARG A 351 -1.59 20.43 -13.71
C ARG A 351 -1.32 21.31 -14.94
N HIS A 352 -1.41 22.63 -14.79
CA HIS A 352 -1.19 23.59 -15.88
C HIS A 352 0.23 24.19 -15.89
N GLY A 353 1.20 23.58 -15.19
CA GLY A 353 2.60 23.98 -15.23
C GLY A 353 2.96 25.27 -14.47
N LYS A 354 2.02 25.84 -13.70
CA LYS A 354 2.25 26.99 -12.81
C LYS A 354 2.97 26.58 -11.51
N ILE A 355 4.10 25.89 -11.64
CA ILE A 355 4.87 25.32 -10.52
C ILE A 355 5.43 26.41 -9.59
N LYS A 356 5.78 27.58 -10.15
CA LYS A 356 6.28 28.72 -9.36
C LYS A 356 5.23 29.24 -8.38
N ASP A 357 3.99 29.40 -8.84
CA ASP A 357 2.88 29.89 -8.02
C ASP A 357 2.55 28.89 -6.91
N ALA A 358 2.50 27.60 -7.25
CA ALA A 358 2.31 26.53 -6.28
C ALA A 358 3.41 26.52 -5.20
N ASN A 359 4.67 26.71 -5.59
CA ASN A 359 5.80 26.75 -4.67
C ASN A 359 5.78 27.95 -3.72
N ASN A 360 5.45 29.13 -4.23
CA ASN A 360 5.34 30.35 -3.42
C ASN A 360 4.23 30.19 -2.38
N PHE A 361 3.05 29.72 -2.82
CA PHE A 361 1.92 29.47 -1.94
C PHE A 361 2.25 28.49 -0.81
N ILE A 362 2.85 27.32 -1.11
CA ILE A 362 3.19 26.34 -0.06
C ILE A 362 4.18 26.93 0.96
N SER A 363 5.15 27.72 0.48
CA SER A 363 6.16 28.34 1.35
C SER A 363 5.52 29.37 2.31
N GLU A 364 4.62 30.21 1.81
CA GLU A 364 3.85 31.16 2.63
C GLU A 364 2.86 30.45 3.56
N PHE A 365 2.24 29.37 3.10
CA PHE A 365 1.32 28.58 3.91
C PHE A 365 2.04 27.89 5.07
N LEU A 366 3.23 27.34 4.84
CA LEU A 366 4.10 26.77 5.87
C LEU A 366 4.49 27.80 6.93
N SER A 367 4.93 28.99 6.53
CA SER A 367 5.32 30.05 7.47
C SER A 367 4.15 30.53 8.32
N THR A 368 2.95 30.63 7.73
CA THR A 368 1.72 31.05 8.42
C THR A 368 1.27 30.01 9.46
N GLN A 369 1.38 28.71 9.17
CA GLN A 369 1.04 27.66 10.14
C GLN A 369 2.06 27.61 11.29
N GLN A 370 3.34 27.87 11.02
CA GLN A 370 4.37 27.93 12.06
C GLN A 370 4.09 29.02 13.10
N ALA A 371 3.54 30.17 12.68
CA ALA A 371 3.17 31.25 13.60
C ALA A 371 1.97 30.92 14.52
N LYS A 372 1.25 29.81 14.26
CA LYS A 372 0.07 29.37 15.03
C LYS A 372 0.34 28.20 15.97
N ILE A 373 1.53 27.59 15.88
CA ILE A 373 2.04 26.52 16.76
C ILE A 373 2.83 27.18 17.88
#